data_AF-I3VFP4-F1
#
_entry.id   AF-I3VFP4-F1
#
_cell.length_a   1.000
_cell.length_b   1.000
_cell.length_c   1.000
_cell.angle_alpha   90.00
_cell.angle_beta   90.00
_cell.angle_gamma   90.00
#
_symmetry.space_group_name_H-M   'P 1'
#
loop_
_entity.id
_entity.type
_entity.pdbx_description
1 polymer ?
#
loop_
_entity_poly.entity_id
_entity_poly.type
_entity_poly.pdbx_seq_one_letter_code
_entity_poly.pdbx_strand_id
1 'polypeptide(L)' 'MNYYPFYQEAQTRQIADWLIGMNASPLYTLNLQQKGVQGTFSLGRVQTPTLYLIYQRQEAIENFKKEPFFLNNS' A
#
# COMPACT_ATOMS: atom_id res chain seq x y z
N MET A 1 32.17 9.88 13.59
CA MET A 1 30.77 9.40 13.53
C MET A 1 30.77 7.91 13.26
N ASN A 2 29.98 7.13 13.99
CA ASN A 2 29.81 5.70 13.74
C ASN A 2 28.71 5.50 12.67
N TYR A 3 29.10 5.12 11.45
CA TYR A 3 28.19 4.93 10.32
C TYR A 3 27.59 3.51 10.25
N TYR A 4 28.10 2.58 11.05
CA TYR A 4 27.71 1.18 11.01
C TYR A 4 26.20 0.95 11.24
N PRO A 5 25.53 1.63 12.21
CA PRO A 5 24.09 1.48 12.40
C PRO A 5 23.26 1.93 11.18
N PHE A 6 23.63 3.04 10.53
CA PHE A 6 22.93 3.52 9.34
C PHE A 6 23.09 2.59 8.14
N TYR A 7 24.27 1.97 8.02
CA TYR A 7 24.52 0.95 7.00
C TYR A 7 23.62 -0.28 7.23
N GLN A 8 23.54 -0.77 8.48
CA GLN A 8 22.68 -1.90 8.82
C GLN A 8 21.21 -1.59 8.55
N GLU A 9 20.71 -0.43 8.97
CA GLU A 9 19.34 0.03 8.69
C GLU A 9 19.03 0.03 7.18
N ALA A 10 19.92 0.59 6.36
CA ALA A 10 19.74 0.64 4.92
C ALA A 10 19.74 -0.77 4.29
N GLN A 11 20.63 -1.64 4.73
CA GLN A 11 20.72 -3.02 4.26
C GLN A 11 19.47 -3.83 4.65
N THR A 12 19.04 -3.75 5.91
CA THR A 12 17.85 -4.46 6.39
C THR A 12 16.61 -4.01 5.63
N ARG A 13 16.47 -2.71 5.37
CA ARG A 13 15.37 -2.19 4.54
C ARG A 13 15.39 -2.76 3.13
N GLN A 14 16.55 -2.76 2.47
CA GLN A 14 16.68 -3.30 1.12
C GLN A 14 16.31 -4.78 1.05
N ILE A 15 16.78 -5.58 2.02
CA ILE A 15 16.46 -7.01 2.09
C ILE A 15 14.97 -7.22 2.33
N ALA A 16 14.36 -6.49 3.26
CA ALA A 16 12.94 -6.61 3.56
C ALA A 16 12.06 -6.24 2.35
N ASP A 17 12.37 -5.14 1.67
CA ASP A 17 11.62 -4.69 0.49
C ASP A 17 11.76 -5.69 -0.66
N TRP A 18 12.95 -6.25 -0.88
CA TRP A 18 13.19 -7.30 -1.87
C TRP A 18 12.43 -8.60 -1.54
N LEU A 19 12.52 -9.06 -0.29
CA LEU A 19 11.89 -10.30 0.15
C LEU A 19 10.37 -10.25 -0.02
N ILE A 20 9.73 -9.14 0.36
CA ILE A 20 8.28 -8.97 0.18
C ILE A 20 7.95 -8.89 -1.32
N GLY A 21 8.67 -8.05 -2.07
CA GLY A 21 8.38 -7.82 -3.49
C GLY A 21 8.50 -9.09 -4.34
N MET A 22 9.58 -9.84 -4.15
CA MET A 22 9.90 -11.02 -4.98
C MET A 22 9.06 -12.24 -4.63
N ASN A 23 8.54 -12.35 -3.40
CA ASN A 23 7.67 -13.47 -3.04
C ASN A 23 6.19 -13.15 -3.24
N ALA A 24 5.74 -11.97 -2.81
CA ALA A 24 4.32 -11.63 -2.82
C ALA A 24 3.81 -11.32 -4.24
N SER A 25 4.60 -10.62 -5.07
CA SER A 25 4.15 -10.23 -6.41
C SER A 25 3.87 -11.44 -7.31
N PRO A 26 4.77 -12.44 -7.42
CA PRO A 26 4.49 -13.65 -8.21
C PRO A 26 3.34 -14.46 -7.61
N LEU A 27 3.30 -14.63 -6.28
CA LEU A 27 2.23 -15.37 -5.61
C LEU A 27 0.85 -14.81 -5.96
N TYR A 28 0.64 -13.51 -5.78
CA TYR A 28 -0.65 -12.88 -6.07
C TYR A 28 -0.94 -12.85 -7.57
N THR A 29 0.07 -12.59 -8.40
CA THR A 29 -0.09 -12.61 -9.85
C THR A 29 -0.59 -13.96 -10.33
N LEU A 30 0.07 -15.05 -9.94
CA LEU A 30 -0.32 -16.40 -10.34
C LEU A 30 -1.70 -16.78 -9.80
N ASN A 31 -1.99 -16.45 -8.54
CA ASN A 31 -3.31 -16.71 -7.94
C ASN A 31 -4.45 -15.97 -8.67
N LEU A 32 -4.21 -14.74 -9.11
CA LEU A 32 -5.20 -13.95 -9.86
C LEU A 32 -5.36 -14.44 -11.29
N GLN A 33 -4.26 -14.81 -11.96
CA GLN A 33 -4.28 -15.41 -13.29
C GLN A 33 -5.05 -16.73 -13.31
N GLN A 34 -4.90 -17.58 -12.29
CA GLN A 34 -5.71 -18.79 -12.14
C GLN A 34 -7.22 -18.51 -12.00
N LYS A 35 -7.59 -17.31 -11.54
CA LYS A 35 -8.98 -16.84 -11.46
C LYS A 35 -9.44 -16.09 -12.73
N GLY A 36 -8.64 -16.13 -13.80
CA GLY A 36 -8.95 -15.47 -15.08
C GLY A 36 -8.62 -13.98 -15.13
N VAL A 37 -7.97 -13.44 -14.10
CA VAL A 37 -7.56 -12.02 -14.09
C VAL A 37 -6.22 -11.90 -14.81
N GLN A 38 -6.21 -11.12 -15.90
CA GLN A 38 -5.01 -10.89 -16.69
C GLN A 38 -4.14 -9.78 -16.09
N GLY A 39 -2.82 -9.88 -16.27
CA GLY A 39 -1.85 -8.88 -15.86
C GLY A 39 -0.84 -9.36 -14.82
N THR A 40 0.04 -8.45 -14.41
CA THR A 40 1.00 -8.63 -13.32
C THR A 40 0.66 -7.68 -12.18
N PHE A 41 0.81 -8.15 -10.94
CA PHE A 41 0.40 -7.42 -9.75
C PHE A 41 1.61 -7.24 -8.84
N SER A 42 2.09 -6.00 -8.74
CA SER A 42 3.21 -5.65 -7.88
C SER A 42 2.75 -5.46 -6.43
N LEU A 43 3.40 -6.17 -5.51
CA LEU A 43 3.19 -6.02 -4.07
C LEU A 43 4.48 -5.56 -3.40
N GLY A 44 4.35 -4.76 -2.35
CA GLY A 44 5.52 -4.23 -1.65
C GLY A 44 5.14 -3.41 -0.43
N ARG A 45 6.11 -3.31 0.49
CA ARG A 45 5.91 -2.68 1.80
C ARG A 45 5.44 -1.22 1.74
N VAL A 46 5.69 -0.50 0.65
CA VAL A 46 5.25 0.89 0.46
C VAL A 46 4.06 1.00 -0.49
N GLN A 47 4.14 0.37 -1.66
CA GLN A 47 3.09 0.48 -2.69
C GLN A 47 1.74 -0.07 -2.21
N THR A 48 1.74 -1.22 -1.53
CA THR A 48 0.52 -1.91 -1.10
C THR A 48 -0.23 -1.15 0.00
N PRO A 49 0.39 -0.68 1.10
CA PRO A 49 -0.34 0.13 2.08
C PRO A 49 -0.74 1.49 1.53
N THR A 50 0.04 2.08 0.63
CA THR A 50 -0.35 3.34 -0.03
C THR A 50 -1.64 3.16 -0.84
N LEU A 51 -1.73 2.09 -1.64
CA LEU A 51 -2.94 1.74 -2.37
C LEU A 51 -4.13 1.50 -1.42
N TYR A 52 -3.89 0.85 -0.29
CA TYR A 52 -4.92 0.61 0.71
C TYR A 52 -5.47 1.90 1.33
N LEU A 53 -4.62 2.90 1.60
CA LEU A 53 -5.07 4.22 2.07
C LEU A 53 -5.95 4.93 1.04
N ILE A 54 -5.62 4.82 -0.25
CA ILE A 54 -6.44 5.36 -1.34
C ILE A 54 -7.80 4.65 -1.37
N TYR A 55 -7.81 3.31 -1.27
CA TYR A 55 -9.04 2.52 -1.19
C TYR A 55 -9.92 2.94 -0.01
N GLN A 56 -9.36 3.06 1.20
CA GLN A 56 -10.09 3.51 2.39
C GLN A 56 -10.69 4.91 2.20
N ARG A 57 -9.93 5.83 1.58
CA ARG A 57 -10.42 7.16 1.28
C ARG A 57 -11.59 7.13 0.30
N GLN A 58 -11.50 6.28 -0.72
CA GLN A 58 -12.57 6.07 -1.70
C GLN A 58 -13.83 5.55 -1.03
N GLU A 59 -13.73 4.50 -0.19
CA GLU A 59 -14.87 3.98 0.56
C GLU A 59 -15.50 5.04 1.48
N ALA A 60 -14.69 5.87 2.14
CA ALA A 60 -15.19 6.95 2.97
C ALA A 60 -15.95 8.02 2.16
N ILE A 61 -15.56 8.27 0.90
CA ILE A 61 -16.27 9.19 -0.01
C ILE A 61 -17.59 8.56 -0.48
N GLU A 62 -17.56 7.31 -0.93
CA GLU A 62 -18.73 6.60 -1.45
C GLU A 62 -19.83 6.47 -0.39
N ASN A 63 -19.45 6.25 0.86
CA ASN A 63 -20.37 6.12 1.99
C ASN A 63 -20.67 7.44 2.72
N PHE A 64 -20.11 8.57 2.25
CA PHE A 64 -20.34 9.87 2.90
C PHE A 64 -21.80 10.32 2.72
N LYS A 65 -22.51 10.48 3.84
CA LYS A 65 -23.85 11.06 3.88
C LYS A 65 -23.73 12.55 4.25
N LYS A 66 -24.20 13.41 3.35
CA LYS A 66 -24.21 14.86 3.57
C LYS A 66 -25.24 15.22 4.63
N GLU A 67 -24.79 15.87 5.69
CA GLU A 67 -25.66 16.44 6.72
C GLU A 67 -25.70 17.97 6.59
N PRO A 68 -26.88 18.61 6.73
CA PRO A 68 -26.98 20.07 6.71
C PRO A 68 -26.25 20.66 7.92
N PHE A 69 -25.47 21.72 7.69
CA PHE A 69 -24.84 22.51 8.75
C PHE A 69 -25.17 23.99 8.59
N PHE A 70 -25.34 24.69 9.71
CA PHE A 70 -25.66 26.11 9.75
C PHE A 70 -24.53 26.87 10.43
N LEU A 71 -23.96 27.86 9.74
CA LEU A 71 -23.01 28.80 10.32
C LEU A 71 -23.77 30.06 10.75
N ASN A 72 -23.61 30.47 12.01
CA ASN A 72 -24.10 31.78 12.44
C ASN A 72 -23.18 32.86 11.88
N ASN A 73 -23.67 33.60 10.88
CA ASN A 73 -23.02 34.82 10.42
C ASN A 73 -23.47 35.96 11.36
N SER A 74 -22.73 36.15 12.45
CA SER A 74 -22.84 37.33 13.31
C SER A 74 -22.04 38.49 12.75
#